data_AF-A0A7R9K384-F1
#
_entry.id   AF-A0A7R9K384-F1
#
_cell.length_a   1.000
_cell.length_b   1.000
_cell.length_c   1.000
_cell.angle_alpha   90.00
_cell.angle_beta   90.00
_cell.angle_gamma   90.00
#
_symmetry.space_group_name_H-M   'P 1'
#
loop_
_entity.id
_entity.type
_entity.pdbx_description
1 polymer ?
#
loop_
_entity_poly.entity_id
_entity_poly.type
_entity_poly.pdbx_seq_one_letter_code
_entity_poly.pdbx_strand_id
1 'polypeptide(L)'
;MFSCTKVCICSRYHVNEAHTPEPIHEERTDPPTLAETCMRELVGRASFGHIRSVLKPVLRHLDLHELWVPNQFAIHTFKIIMFSIQVRYMAASLICITHPSHYVYVILQSQYSYTVVETLMSHLDDNSKSSPQIRTSIADVLSKIIAIAAGESVGPSVLEIINSLLSHLRVSVTREAPTDDLVAQRDEKLYQEALINALGEFANHLPDYQKIEIMMFIMSKVPYPSLDHLRGFSGPGDVLLQNILLKSLLKVPPLVGTKYQTIHFNTTFPMSFLEPLLRMSLAADPDMRLLVQKILHTLIDRHNNLEKLLKPTVNISDLELVLEKTSRADIIFIRKNGPEIYLSLYESLEQSNNTVENVEAIYTTLALLIVELASEETVLDLLRLVISIQVRSYSCCQSHNNQDLCTVHMIFATHLITKFRS
;
A
#
# COMPACT_ATOMS: atom_id res chain seq x y z
N MET A 1 -30.37 -22.98 -7.73
CA MET A 1 -29.52 -22.10 -8.56
C MET A 1 -28.05 -22.23 -8.17
N PHE A 2 -27.62 -21.82 -6.97
CA PHE A 2 -26.21 -21.90 -6.53
C PHE A 2 -25.60 -23.32 -6.45
N SER A 3 -26.39 -24.35 -6.12
CA SER A 3 -25.91 -25.74 -6.11
C SER A 3 -25.58 -26.27 -7.52
N CYS A 4 -26.30 -25.83 -8.57
CA CYS A 4 -25.92 -26.11 -9.97
C CYS A 4 -24.67 -25.35 -10.38
N THR A 5 -24.48 -24.12 -9.89
CA THR A 5 -23.29 -23.29 -10.16
C THR A 5 -22.00 -23.95 -9.66
N LYS A 6 -22.02 -24.62 -8.49
CA LYS A 6 -20.87 -25.36 -7.95
C LYS A 6 -20.44 -26.52 -8.87
N VAL A 7 -21.37 -27.34 -9.33
CA VAL A 7 -21.08 -28.50 -10.20
C VAL A 7 -20.55 -28.05 -11.56
N CYS A 8 -21.10 -26.97 -12.10
CA CYS A 8 -20.76 -26.52 -13.44
C CYS A 8 -19.39 -25.81 -13.47
N ILE A 9 -19.16 -24.83 -12.59
CA ILE A 9 -17.93 -24.01 -12.64
C ILE A 9 -16.70 -24.80 -12.16
N CYS A 10 -16.83 -25.73 -11.19
CA CYS A 10 -15.70 -26.60 -10.80
C CYS A 10 -15.27 -27.57 -11.90
N SER A 11 -16.18 -28.01 -12.78
CA SER A 11 -15.86 -28.97 -13.84
C SER A 11 -14.82 -28.44 -14.85
N ARG A 12 -14.65 -27.11 -14.95
CA ARG A 12 -13.67 -26.49 -15.85
C ARG A 12 -12.22 -26.57 -15.35
N TYR A 13 -12.01 -26.88 -14.07
CA TYR A 13 -10.67 -26.95 -13.46
C TYR A 13 -10.14 -28.37 -13.30
N HIS A 14 -10.99 -29.40 -13.43
CA HIS A 14 -10.59 -30.81 -13.34
C HIS A 14 -10.35 -31.50 -14.70
N VAL A 15 -10.71 -30.87 -15.82
CA VAL A 15 -10.64 -31.49 -17.15
C VAL A 15 -9.55 -30.82 -17.98
N ASN A 16 -8.29 -31.17 -17.73
CA ASN A 16 -7.17 -30.84 -18.61
C ASN A 16 -6.35 -32.06 -19.05
N GLU A 17 -6.89 -33.28 -18.88
CA GLU A 17 -6.31 -34.50 -19.48
C GLU A 17 -7.41 -35.46 -19.92
N ALA A 18 -7.74 -35.43 -21.23
CA ALA A 18 -8.10 -36.58 -22.06
C ALA A 18 -8.73 -36.09 -23.38
N HIS A 19 -7.99 -36.22 -24.48
CA HIS A 19 -8.50 -36.05 -25.85
C HIS A 19 -9.11 -37.37 -26.34
N THR A 20 -10.35 -37.34 -26.85
CA THR A 20 -10.80 -38.14 -28.01
C THR A 20 -12.10 -37.54 -28.60
N PRO A 21 -12.33 -37.59 -29.93
CA PRO A 21 -13.34 -36.76 -30.60
C PRO A 21 -14.60 -37.50 -31.09
N GLU A 22 -15.61 -36.68 -31.45
CA GLU A 22 -16.81 -36.89 -32.32
C GLU A 22 -18.21 -36.95 -31.64
N PRO A 23 -19.33 -36.60 -32.34
CA PRO A 23 -19.60 -35.35 -33.07
C PRO A 23 -21.05 -34.78 -32.87
N ILE A 24 -21.30 -33.60 -33.46
CA ILE A 24 -22.59 -32.96 -33.84
C ILE A 24 -23.24 -31.95 -32.85
N HIS A 25 -23.46 -30.75 -33.41
CA HIS A 25 -24.05 -29.51 -32.94
C HIS A 25 -25.36 -29.60 -32.13
N GLU A 26 -25.27 -29.23 -30.86
CA GLU A 26 -26.27 -28.37 -30.19
C GLU A 26 -25.48 -27.17 -29.64
N GLU A 27 -25.95 -25.94 -29.80
CA GLU A 27 -25.47 -24.79 -29.01
C GLU A 27 -25.89 -24.99 -27.55
N ARG A 28 -25.35 -26.01 -26.88
CA ARG A 28 -25.41 -26.14 -25.43
C ARG A 28 -24.51 -25.05 -24.89
N THR A 29 -25.10 -23.93 -24.49
CA THR A 29 -24.41 -22.97 -23.64
C THR A 29 -23.84 -23.76 -22.45
N ASP A 30 -22.51 -23.76 -22.36
CA ASP A 30 -21.76 -24.46 -21.32
C ASP A 30 -22.39 -24.12 -19.95
N PRO A 31 -22.77 -25.09 -19.10
CA PRO A 31 -23.50 -24.80 -17.86
C PRO A 31 -22.90 -23.70 -16.95
N PRO A 32 -21.56 -23.52 -16.86
CA PRO A 32 -20.90 -22.35 -16.28
C PRO A 32 -21.33 -21.01 -16.88
N THR A 33 -21.32 -20.91 -18.21
CA THR A 33 -21.68 -19.68 -18.94
C THR A 33 -23.15 -19.33 -18.75
N LEU A 34 -24.03 -20.34 -18.66
CA LEU A 34 -25.43 -20.14 -18.32
C LEU A 34 -25.58 -19.64 -16.88
N ALA A 35 -24.87 -20.24 -15.92
CA ALA A 35 -24.91 -19.81 -14.52
C ALA A 35 -24.40 -18.37 -14.33
N GLU A 36 -23.30 -18.01 -15.02
CA GLU A 36 -22.80 -16.64 -15.08
C GLU A 36 -23.84 -15.69 -15.66
N THR A 37 -24.46 -16.04 -16.78
CA THR A 37 -25.50 -15.21 -17.43
C THR A 37 -26.69 -14.97 -16.50
N CYS A 38 -27.19 -16.02 -15.84
CA CYS A 38 -28.27 -15.91 -14.85
C CYS A 38 -27.88 -15.01 -13.66
N MET A 39 -26.63 -15.10 -13.17
CA MET A 39 -26.14 -14.26 -12.09
C MET A 39 -26.04 -12.79 -12.53
N ARG A 40 -25.53 -12.54 -13.74
CA ARG A 40 -25.45 -11.18 -14.32
C ARG A 40 -26.84 -10.56 -14.46
N GLU A 41 -27.82 -11.34 -14.92
CA GLU A 41 -29.21 -10.88 -15.08
C GLU A 41 -29.88 -10.62 -13.72
N LEU A 42 -29.64 -11.48 -12.72
CA LEU A 42 -30.16 -11.30 -11.36
C LEU A 42 -29.61 -10.03 -10.72
N VAL A 43 -28.28 -9.83 -10.75
CA VAL A 43 -27.64 -8.62 -10.21
C VAL A 43 -28.08 -7.39 -11.02
N GLY A 44 -28.17 -7.52 -12.34
CA GLY A 44 -28.63 -6.48 -13.25
C GLY A 44 -30.05 -6.00 -12.98
N ARG A 45 -30.94 -6.85 -12.42
CA ARG A 45 -32.31 -6.48 -12.03
C ARG A 45 -32.48 -6.06 -10.58
N ALA A 46 -31.55 -6.39 -9.69
CA ALA A 46 -31.63 -6.02 -8.28
C ALA A 46 -31.59 -4.48 -8.11
N SER A 47 -32.44 -3.93 -7.26
CA SER A 47 -32.33 -2.52 -6.85
C SER A 47 -31.41 -2.36 -5.64
N PHE A 48 -31.07 -1.12 -5.29
CA PHE A 48 -30.02 -0.82 -4.31
C PHE A 48 -30.34 -1.41 -2.94
N GLY A 49 -31.58 -1.24 -2.48
CA GLY A 49 -32.04 -1.83 -1.23
C GLY A 49 -32.04 -3.37 -1.21
N HIS A 50 -31.97 -4.03 -2.38
CA HIS A 50 -32.01 -5.48 -2.50
C HIS A 50 -30.66 -6.12 -2.86
N ILE A 51 -29.59 -5.35 -3.08
CA ILE A 51 -28.27 -5.94 -3.40
C ILE A 51 -27.78 -6.85 -2.27
N ARG A 52 -28.05 -6.48 -1.01
CA ARG A 52 -27.74 -7.31 0.16
C ARG A 52 -28.46 -8.67 0.14
N SER A 53 -29.64 -8.74 -0.48
CA SER A 53 -30.40 -9.97 -0.64
C SER A 53 -29.79 -10.91 -1.69
N VAL A 54 -28.90 -10.40 -2.55
CA VAL A 54 -28.08 -11.21 -3.47
C VAL A 54 -26.76 -11.60 -2.81
N LEU A 55 -26.11 -10.67 -2.09
CA LEU A 55 -24.81 -10.90 -1.44
C LEU A 55 -24.88 -11.92 -0.30
N LYS A 56 -25.89 -11.85 0.57
CA LYS A 56 -26.02 -12.76 1.73
C LYS A 56 -26.11 -14.24 1.32
N PRO A 57 -26.96 -14.64 0.34
CA PRO A 57 -26.96 -16.02 -0.15
C PRO A 57 -25.64 -16.46 -0.78
N VAL A 58 -24.93 -15.56 -1.49
CA VAL A 58 -23.62 -15.86 -2.08
C VAL A 58 -22.61 -16.17 -0.99
N LEU A 59 -22.49 -15.31 0.03
CA LEU A 59 -21.58 -15.53 1.17
C LEU A 59 -21.90 -16.86 1.87
N ARG A 60 -23.18 -17.08 2.21
CA ARG A 60 -23.62 -18.33 2.84
C ARG A 60 -23.31 -19.56 1.98
N HIS A 61 -23.43 -19.45 0.66
CA HIS A 61 -23.07 -20.54 -0.25
C HIS A 61 -21.57 -20.81 -0.22
N LEU A 62 -20.73 -19.76 -0.22
CA LEU A 62 -19.27 -19.92 -0.13
C LEU A 62 -18.86 -20.60 1.19
N ASP A 63 -19.47 -20.22 2.31
CA ASP A 63 -19.19 -20.79 3.62
C ASP A 63 -19.62 -22.27 3.70
N LEU A 64 -20.87 -22.57 3.35
CA LEU A 64 -21.44 -23.93 3.48
C LEU A 64 -20.76 -24.96 2.58
N HIS A 65 -20.17 -24.50 1.47
CA HIS A 65 -19.54 -25.36 0.49
C HIS A 65 -18.02 -25.29 0.50
N GLU A 66 -17.43 -24.60 1.47
CA GLU A 66 -15.98 -24.44 1.69
C GLU A 66 -15.25 -23.88 0.45
N LEU A 67 -15.88 -22.93 -0.25
CA LEU A 67 -15.39 -22.38 -1.53
C LEU A 67 -14.46 -21.18 -1.36
N TRP A 68 -14.02 -20.90 -0.14
CA TRP A 68 -13.02 -19.87 0.14
C TRP A 68 -11.60 -20.35 -0.15
N VAL A 69 -11.33 -21.66 -0.03
CA VAL A 69 -10.00 -22.24 -0.28
C VAL A 69 -10.15 -23.41 -1.27
N PRO A 70 -9.61 -23.31 -2.51
CA PRO A 70 -8.96 -22.14 -3.12
C PRO A 70 -9.96 -21.02 -3.47
N ASN A 71 -9.50 -19.76 -3.38
CA ASN A 71 -10.36 -18.58 -3.47
C ASN A 71 -10.78 -18.16 -4.89
N GLN A 72 -10.36 -18.89 -5.93
CA GLN A 72 -10.62 -18.53 -7.33
C GLN A 72 -12.12 -18.45 -7.65
N PHE A 73 -12.91 -19.39 -7.13
CA PHE A 73 -14.36 -19.38 -7.31
C PHE A 73 -15.01 -18.15 -6.66
N ALA A 74 -14.60 -17.83 -5.42
CA ALA A 74 -15.08 -16.65 -4.71
C ALA A 74 -14.73 -15.36 -5.46
N ILE A 75 -13.47 -15.21 -5.90
CA ILE A 75 -13.01 -14.06 -6.69
C ILE A 75 -13.84 -13.92 -7.96
N HIS A 76 -14.00 -15.01 -8.72
CA HIS A 76 -14.74 -14.98 -9.98
C HIS A 76 -16.21 -14.60 -9.76
N THR A 77 -16.84 -15.15 -8.72
CA THR A 77 -18.23 -14.83 -8.35
C THR A 77 -18.40 -13.35 -8.02
N PHE A 78 -17.54 -12.80 -7.16
CA PHE A 78 -17.61 -11.38 -6.82
C PHE A 78 -17.23 -10.46 -8.00
N LYS A 79 -16.32 -10.88 -8.88
CA LYS A 79 -16.04 -10.17 -10.14
C LYS A 79 -17.27 -10.09 -11.03
N ILE A 80 -18.02 -11.18 -11.20
CA ILE A 80 -19.28 -11.18 -11.96
C ILE A 80 -20.26 -10.17 -11.33
N ILE A 81 -20.41 -10.18 -10.00
CA ILE A 81 -21.30 -9.25 -9.30
C ILE A 81 -20.87 -7.79 -9.57
N MET A 82 -19.58 -7.47 -9.39
CA MET A 82 -19.05 -6.13 -9.61
C MET A 82 -19.18 -5.67 -11.06
N PHE A 83 -18.82 -6.49 -12.04
CA PHE A 83 -18.96 -6.16 -13.46
C PHE A 83 -20.43 -5.98 -13.86
N SER A 84 -21.34 -6.75 -13.29
CA SER A 84 -22.78 -6.61 -13.55
C SER A 84 -23.33 -5.28 -13.03
N ILE A 85 -22.82 -4.82 -11.88
CA ILE A 85 -23.13 -3.49 -11.34
C ILE A 85 -22.59 -2.42 -12.30
N GLN A 86 -21.31 -2.49 -12.70
CA GLN A 86 -20.69 -1.50 -13.59
C GLN A 86 -21.40 -1.37 -14.95
N VAL A 87 -21.68 -2.48 -15.64
CA VAL A 87 -22.31 -2.48 -16.97
C VAL A 87 -23.69 -1.82 -16.96
N ARG A 88 -24.47 -2.01 -15.88
CA ARG A 88 -25.78 -1.37 -15.72
C ARG A 88 -25.68 0.16 -15.71
N TYR A 89 -24.69 0.70 -14.99
CA TYR A 89 -24.55 2.15 -14.84
C TYR A 89 -23.85 2.79 -16.02
N MET A 90 -22.94 2.08 -16.70
CA MET A 90 -22.35 2.57 -17.95
C MET A 90 -23.39 2.66 -19.09
N ALA A 91 -24.32 1.70 -19.19
CA ALA A 91 -25.42 1.79 -20.15
C ALA A 91 -26.39 2.93 -19.81
N ALA A 92 -26.71 3.12 -18.52
CA ALA A 92 -27.57 4.22 -18.08
C ALA A 92 -26.89 5.60 -18.23
N SER A 93 -25.59 5.70 -18.00
CA SER A 93 -24.84 6.95 -18.14
C SER A 93 -24.74 7.39 -19.59
N LEU A 94 -24.48 6.47 -20.52
CA LEU A 94 -24.41 6.76 -21.96
C LEU A 94 -25.76 7.27 -22.54
N ILE A 95 -26.89 6.77 -22.03
CA ILE A 95 -28.23 7.24 -22.42
C ILE A 95 -28.55 8.63 -21.84
N CYS A 96 -27.91 9.00 -20.72
CA CYS A 96 -28.24 10.21 -19.95
C CYS A 96 -27.18 11.31 -19.99
N ILE A 97 -26.17 11.27 -20.86
CA ILE A 97 -25.09 12.29 -20.93
C ILE A 97 -25.64 13.72 -21.05
N THR A 98 -26.82 13.91 -21.64
CA THR A 98 -27.48 15.22 -21.80
C THR A 98 -28.48 15.56 -20.68
N HIS A 99 -28.57 14.76 -19.61
CA HIS A 99 -29.60 14.88 -18.58
C HIS A 99 -29.01 15.05 -17.16
N PRO A 100 -29.60 15.91 -16.29
CA PRO A 100 -29.14 16.13 -14.91
C PRO A 100 -29.08 14.86 -14.06
N SER A 101 -29.82 13.82 -14.46
CA SER A 101 -29.83 12.50 -13.82
C SER A 101 -28.50 11.74 -13.94
N HIS A 102 -27.59 12.13 -14.84
CA HIS A 102 -26.27 11.49 -15.00
C HIS A 102 -25.47 11.44 -13.68
N TYR A 103 -25.45 12.55 -12.94
CA TYR A 103 -24.81 12.63 -11.62
C TYR A 103 -25.45 11.67 -10.60
N VAL A 104 -26.77 11.46 -10.67
CA VAL A 104 -27.47 10.53 -9.77
C VAL A 104 -27.06 9.08 -10.07
N TYR A 105 -26.88 8.71 -11.34
CA TYR A 105 -26.44 7.36 -11.72
C TYR A 105 -25.01 7.06 -11.28
N VAL A 106 -24.11 8.05 -11.39
CA VAL A 106 -22.73 7.95 -10.91
C VAL A 106 -22.68 7.75 -9.39
N ILE A 107 -23.44 8.55 -8.63
CA ILE A 107 -23.54 8.41 -7.17
C ILE A 107 -24.17 7.07 -6.79
N LEU A 108 -25.16 6.59 -7.55
CA LEU A 108 -25.76 5.30 -7.28
C LEU A 108 -24.74 4.18 -7.50
N GLN A 109 -24.01 4.17 -8.63
CA GLN A 109 -22.97 3.20 -8.93
C GLN A 109 -21.96 3.07 -7.78
N SER A 110 -21.48 4.22 -7.28
CA SER A 110 -20.47 4.25 -6.23
C SER A 110 -20.96 3.65 -4.91
N GLN A 111 -22.25 3.85 -4.58
CA GLN A 111 -22.86 3.26 -3.38
C GLN A 111 -23.06 1.74 -3.47
N TYR A 112 -23.37 1.17 -4.64
CA TYR A 112 -23.46 -0.29 -4.79
C TYR A 112 -22.09 -0.94 -4.58
N SER A 113 -21.06 -0.42 -5.24
CA SER A 113 -19.68 -0.91 -5.10
C SER A 113 -19.23 -0.84 -3.64
N TYR A 114 -19.51 0.28 -2.96
CA TYR A 114 -19.25 0.43 -1.53
C TYR A 114 -20.00 -0.61 -0.68
N THR A 115 -21.28 -0.89 -0.95
CA THR A 115 -22.07 -1.89 -0.22
C THR A 115 -21.48 -3.30 -0.33
N VAL A 116 -20.91 -3.67 -1.50
CA VAL A 116 -20.23 -4.95 -1.68
C VAL A 116 -18.98 -5.03 -0.81
N VAL A 117 -18.16 -3.97 -0.81
CA VAL A 117 -16.95 -3.86 0.03
C VAL A 117 -17.31 -3.93 1.51
N GLU A 118 -18.32 -3.18 1.96
CA GLU A 118 -18.79 -3.20 3.36
C GLU A 118 -19.28 -4.59 3.78
N THR A 119 -20.04 -5.28 2.90
CA THR A 119 -20.54 -6.63 3.19
C THR A 119 -19.38 -7.63 3.30
N LEU A 120 -18.36 -7.53 2.43
CA LEU A 120 -17.15 -8.34 2.52
C LEU A 120 -16.35 -8.05 3.79
N MET A 121 -16.27 -6.78 4.21
CA MET A 121 -15.60 -6.40 5.46
C MET A 121 -16.32 -6.95 6.68
N SER A 122 -17.66 -6.84 6.73
CA SER A 122 -18.48 -7.46 7.77
C SER A 122 -18.29 -8.98 7.80
N HIS A 123 -18.17 -9.63 6.64
CA HIS A 123 -17.93 -11.07 6.56
C HIS A 123 -16.54 -11.46 7.10
N LEU A 124 -15.53 -10.62 6.88
CA LEU A 124 -14.20 -10.80 7.45
C LEU A 124 -14.22 -10.65 8.97
N ASP A 125 -14.99 -9.69 9.49
CA ASP A 125 -15.19 -9.50 10.95
C ASP A 125 -15.86 -10.72 11.60
N ASP A 126 -16.92 -11.24 10.97
CA ASP A 126 -17.63 -12.46 11.41
C ASP A 126 -16.71 -13.70 11.40
N ASN A 127 -15.76 -13.74 10.46
CA ASN A 127 -14.77 -14.81 10.30
C ASN A 127 -13.42 -14.54 11.00
N SER A 128 -13.34 -13.56 11.90
CA SER A 128 -12.11 -13.20 12.62
C SER A 128 -11.49 -14.35 13.45
N LYS A 129 -12.28 -15.36 13.80
CA LYS A 129 -11.86 -16.57 14.54
C LYS A 129 -11.64 -17.79 13.65
N SER A 130 -11.95 -17.69 12.36
CA SER A 130 -11.77 -18.78 11.38
C SER A 130 -10.29 -19.02 11.07
N SER A 131 -10.00 -20.10 10.33
CA SER A 131 -8.61 -20.43 9.96
C SER A 131 -7.93 -19.26 9.22
N PRO A 132 -6.61 -19.06 9.38
CA PRO A 132 -5.90 -17.97 8.70
C PRO A 132 -6.04 -18.06 7.17
N GLN A 133 -6.16 -19.25 6.61
CA GLN A 133 -6.36 -19.48 5.17
C GLN A 133 -7.70 -18.91 4.66
N ILE A 134 -8.80 -19.10 5.42
CA ILE A 134 -10.11 -18.53 5.08
C ILE A 134 -10.05 -17.00 5.20
N ARG A 135 -9.46 -16.47 6.28
CA ARG A 135 -9.29 -15.02 6.47
C ARG A 135 -8.47 -14.38 5.35
N THR A 136 -7.36 -15.03 4.95
CA THR A 136 -6.53 -14.64 3.79
C THR A 136 -7.34 -14.62 2.50
N SER A 137 -8.14 -15.65 2.28
CA SER A 137 -8.96 -15.77 1.08
C SER A 137 -10.02 -14.66 0.98
N ILE A 138 -10.66 -14.31 2.10
CA ILE A 138 -11.61 -13.19 2.17
C ILE A 138 -10.88 -11.85 1.92
N ALA A 139 -9.70 -11.65 2.53
CA ALA A 139 -8.90 -10.44 2.34
C ALA A 139 -8.40 -10.28 0.88
N ASP A 140 -8.01 -11.36 0.21
CA ASP A 140 -7.61 -11.34 -1.21
C ASP A 140 -8.80 -11.05 -2.13
N VAL A 141 -9.98 -11.61 -1.84
CA VAL A 141 -11.23 -11.23 -2.53
C VAL A 141 -11.51 -9.74 -2.32
N LEU A 142 -11.43 -9.25 -1.09
CA LEU A 142 -11.63 -7.84 -0.76
C LEU A 142 -10.69 -6.92 -1.56
N SER A 143 -9.39 -7.21 -1.59
CA SER A 143 -8.39 -6.47 -2.39
C SER A 143 -8.76 -6.42 -3.87
N LYS A 144 -9.11 -7.57 -4.48
CA LYS A 144 -9.48 -7.65 -5.90
C LYS A 144 -10.79 -6.93 -6.24
N ILE A 145 -11.72 -6.86 -5.29
CA ILE A 145 -13.00 -6.20 -5.48
C ILE A 145 -12.88 -4.69 -5.31
N ILE A 146 -12.03 -4.23 -4.38
CA ILE A 146 -11.67 -2.81 -4.24
C ILE A 146 -11.03 -2.29 -5.53
N ALA A 147 -10.13 -3.06 -6.13
CA ALA A 147 -9.50 -2.72 -7.42
C ALA A 147 -10.53 -2.48 -8.55
N ILE A 148 -11.68 -3.15 -8.50
CA ILE A 148 -12.76 -3.01 -9.50
C ILE A 148 -13.73 -1.91 -9.09
N ALA A 149 -13.94 -1.67 -7.80
CA ALA A 149 -14.80 -0.62 -7.27
C ALA A 149 -14.29 0.81 -7.56
N ALA A 150 -13.04 0.92 -8.05
CA ALA A 150 -12.28 2.11 -8.36
C ALA A 150 -12.97 3.13 -9.27
N GLY A 151 -13.02 4.38 -8.80
CA GLY A 151 -13.44 5.56 -9.57
C GLY A 151 -13.98 6.68 -8.67
N GLU A 152 -15.05 6.41 -7.91
CA GLU A 152 -15.86 7.46 -7.26
C GLU A 152 -16.52 7.01 -5.93
N SER A 153 -16.07 5.87 -5.38
CA SER A 153 -16.70 5.18 -4.23
C SER A 153 -16.10 5.54 -2.87
N VAL A 154 -15.93 6.84 -2.61
CA VAL A 154 -15.56 7.34 -1.29
C VAL A 154 -16.81 7.42 -0.43
N GLY A 155 -17.16 6.32 0.23
CA GLY A 155 -18.21 6.31 1.25
C GLY A 155 -17.79 7.13 2.49
N PRO A 156 -18.75 7.55 3.35
CA PRO A 156 -18.46 8.29 4.58
C PRO A 156 -17.61 7.50 5.60
N SER A 157 -17.49 6.19 5.43
CA SER A 157 -16.88 5.24 6.37
C SER A 157 -15.49 4.73 5.94
N VAL A 158 -14.77 5.47 5.08
CA VAL A 158 -13.40 5.11 4.65
C VAL A 158 -12.48 4.82 5.84
N LEU A 159 -12.53 5.66 6.88
CA LEU A 159 -11.74 5.47 8.09
C LEU A 159 -12.16 4.23 8.89
N GLU A 160 -13.43 3.84 8.85
CA GLU A 160 -13.94 2.66 9.56
C GLU A 160 -13.42 1.38 8.93
N ILE A 161 -13.44 1.29 7.59
CA ILE A 161 -12.88 0.16 6.83
C ILE A 161 -11.38 0.02 7.12
N ILE A 162 -10.64 1.14 7.06
CA ILE A 162 -9.19 1.15 7.35
C ILE A 162 -8.93 0.76 8.80
N ASN A 163 -9.67 1.31 9.76
CA ASN A 163 -9.52 0.97 11.16
C ASN A 163 -9.83 -0.51 11.42
N SER A 164 -10.82 -1.09 10.75
CA SER A 164 -11.10 -2.51 10.85
C SER A 164 -9.97 -3.37 10.26
N LEU A 165 -9.46 -3.04 9.06
CA LEU A 165 -8.28 -3.72 8.48
C LEU A 165 -7.05 -3.65 9.39
N LEU A 166 -6.75 -2.48 9.96
CA LEU A 166 -5.66 -2.29 10.92
C LEU A 166 -5.89 -3.08 12.23
N SER A 167 -7.14 -3.19 12.68
CA SER A 167 -7.50 -4.00 13.85
C SER A 167 -7.24 -5.49 13.60
N HIS A 168 -7.65 -6.03 12.45
CA HIS A 168 -7.35 -7.41 12.04
C HIS A 168 -5.86 -7.68 11.94
N LEU A 169 -5.11 -6.72 11.38
CA LEU A 169 -3.66 -6.80 11.27
C LEU A 169 -3.00 -6.86 12.64
N ARG A 170 -3.42 -5.97 13.57
CA ARG A 170 -2.93 -5.98 14.96
C ARG A 170 -3.25 -7.28 15.69
N VAL A 171 -4.44 -7.83 15.50
CA VAL A 171 -4.84 -9.12 16.10
C VAL A 171 -4.06 -10.29 15.48
N SER A 172 -3.75 -10.27 14.18
CA SER A 172 -2.92 -11.30 13.55
C SER A 172 -1.50 -11.28 14.11
N VAL A 173 -0.91 -10.09 14.33
CA VAL A 173 0.42 -9.94 14.93
C VAL A 173 0.48 -10.50 16.35
N THR A 174 -0.57 -10.33 17.16
CA THR A 174 -0.60 -10.92 18.51
C THR A 174 -0.78 -12.44 18.49
N ARG A 175 -1.34 -13.01 17.41
CA ARG A 175 -1.46 -14.45 17.18
C ARG A 175 -0.17 -15.10 16.67
N GLU A 176 0.77 -14.32 16.14
CA GLU A 176 2.10 -14.78 15.70
C GLU A 176 3.05 -15.12 16.87
N ALA A 177 2.59 -15.00 18.12
CA ALA A 177 3.36 -15.40 19.30
C ALA A 177 3.93 -16.83 19.17
N PRO A 178 5.13 -17.10 19.73
CA PRO A 178 5.92 -18.29 19.41
C PRO A 178 5.21 -19.57 19.84
N THR A 179 4.52 -20.17 18.89
CA THR A 179 3.97 -21.53 18.94
C THR A 179 4.88 -22.42 18.08
N ASP A 180 5.08 -23.69 18.46
CA ASP A 180 5.94 -24.62 17.72
C ASP A 180 5.44 -24.93 16.29
N ASP A 181 4.23 -24.48 15.94
CA ASP A 181 3.60 -24.70 14.64
C ASP A 181 4.05 -23.69 13.57
N LEU A 182 5.16 -24.01 12.89
CA LEU A 182 5.71 -23.22 11.79
C LEU A 182 4.71 -22.96 10.63
N VAL A 183 3.76 -23.88 10.40
CA VAL A 183 2.74 -23.74 9.35
C VAL A 183 1.72 -22.66 9.72
N ALA A 184 1.26 -22.63 10.97
CA ALA A 184 0.31 -21.63 11.44
C ALA A 184 0.91 -20.22 11.40
N GLN A 185 2.20 -20.08 11.74
CA GLN A 185 2.93 -18.81 11.63
C GLN A 185 3.03 -18.34 10.18
N ARG A 186 3.32 -19.24 9.24
CA ARG A 186 3.37 -18.91 7.81
C ARG A 186 2.01 -18.46 7.29
N ASP A 187 0.94 -19.15 7.67
CA ASP A 187 -0.41 -18.80 7.23
C ASP A 187 -0.90 -17.46 7.82
N GLU A 188 -0.50 -17.11 9.06
CA GLU A 188 -0.74 -15.77 9.61
C GLU A 188 0.07 -14.68 8.88
N LYS A 189 1.32 -14.94 8.49
CA LYS A 189 2.08 -13.98 7.67
C LYS A 189 1.43 -13.73 6.30
N LEU A 190 0.95 -14.78 5.64
CA LEU A 190 0.21 -14.65 4.38
C LEU A 190 -1.08 -13.84 4.58
N TYR A 191 -1.76 -14.00 5.73
CA TYR A 191 -2.91 -13.19 6.08
C TYR A 191 -2.54 -11.71 6.25
N GLN A 192 -1.46 -11.41 6.98
CA GLN A 192 -0.97 -10.03 7.16
C GLN A 192 -0.62 -9.38 5.82
N GLU A 193 0.07 -10.09 4.93
CA GLU A 193 0.40 -9.60 3.58
C GLU A 193 -0.86 -9.33 2.75
N ALA A 194 -1.87 -10.21 2.81
CA ALA A 194 -3.15 -10.00 2.12
C ALA A 194 -3.89 -8.76 2.65
N LEU A 195 -3.88 -8.52 3.97
CA LEU A 195 -4.44 -7.31 4.58
C LEU A 195 -3.69 -6.03 4.16
N ILE A 196 -2.35 -6.07 4.17
CA ILE A 196 -1.51 -4.95 3.72
C ILE A 196 -1.80 -4.62 2.25
N ASN A 197 -1.92 -5.65 1.40
CA ASN A 197 -2.27 -5.48 0.00
C ASN A 197 -3.68 -4.92 -0.18
N ALA A 198 -4.67 -5.39 0.58
CA ALA A 198 -6.03 -4.85 0.55
C ALA A 198 -6.08 -3.38 0.98
N LEU A 199 -5.36 -3.02 2.05
CA LEU A 199 -5.26 -1.65 2.53
C LEU A 199 -4.59 -0.72 1.50
N GLY A 200 -3.50 -1.16 0.89
CA GLY A 200 -2.82 -0.42 -0.17
C GLY A 200 -3.70 -0.21 -1.39
N GLU A 201 -4.37 -1.28 -1.85
CA GLU A 201 -5.31 -1.20 -2.96
C GLU A 201 -6.47 -0.24 -2.66
N PHE A 202 -6.97 -0.23 -1.43
CA PHE A 202 -7.99 0.71 -1.00
C PHE A 202 -7.50 2.15 -1.03
N ALA A 203 -6.31 2.41 -0.49
CA ALA A 203 -5.75 3.75 -0.43
C ALA A 203 -5.35 4.29 -1.82
N ASN A 204 -4.95 3.42 -2.76
CA ASN A 204 -4.65 3.81 -4.15
C ASN A 204 -5.84 4.45 -4.86
N HIS A 205 -7.06 4.06 -4.50
CA HIS A 205 -8.30 4.58 -5.09
C HIS A 205 -8.86 5.81 -4.38
N LEU A 206 -8.23 6.26 -3.30
CA LEU A 206 -8.61 7.49 -2.63
C LEU A 206 -8.04 8.71 -3.36
N PRO A 207 -8.73 9.86 -3.32
CA PRO A 207 -8.14 11.13 -3.73
C PRO A 207 -6.89 11.48 -2.92
N ASP A 208 -5.97 12.23 -3.52
CA ASP A 208 -4.67 12.53 -2.91
C ASP A 208 -4.76 13.24 -1.55
N TYR A 209 -5.77 14.11 -1.35
CA TYR A 209 -5.98 14.78 -0.06
C TYR A 209 -6.34 13.79 1.06
N GLN A 210 -7.07 12.71 0.75
CA GLN A 210 -7.40 11.67 1.73
C GLN A 210 -6.23 10.72 2.00
N LYS A 211 -5.33 10.51 1.02
CA LYS A 211 -4.15 9.66 1.23
C LYS A 211 -3.30 10.16 2.40
N ILE A 212 -3.09 11.48 2.51
CA ILE A 212 -2.34 12.08 3.63
C ILE A 212 -3.09 11.86 4.96
N GLU A 213 -4.42 12.03 4.99
CA GLU A 213 -5.23 11.74 6.18
C GLU A 213 -5.12 10.27 6.61
N ILE A 214 -5.14 9.33 5.66
CA ILE A 214 -4.95 7.91 5.93
C ILE A 214 -3.54 7.61 6.42
N MET A 215 -2.50 8.22 5.83
CA MET A 215 -1.12 8.09 6.29
C MET A 215 -0.97 8.57 7.73
N MET A 216 -1.54 9.75 8.07
CA MET A 216 -1.57 10.27 9.43
C MET A 216 -2.37 9.36 10.38
N PHE A 217 -3.49 8.81 9.91
CA PHE A 217 -4.30 7.91 10.71
C PHE A 217 -3.54 6.62 11.04
N ILE A 218 -2.90 5.97 10.05
CA ILE A 218 -2.06 4.79 10.29
C ILE A 218 -0.92 5.14 11.24
N MET A 219 -0.25 6.27 11.03
CA MET A 219 0.86 6.72 11.88
C MET A 219 0.44 7.00 13.32
N SER A 220 -0.81 7.45 13.54
CA SER A 220 -1.38 7.61 14.89
C SER A 220 -1.64 6.30 15.63
N LYS A 221 -1.69 5.17 14.90
CA LYS A 221 -1.86 3.82 15.47
C LYS A 221 -0.54 3.11 15.73
N VAL A 222 0.59 3.64 15.24
CA VAL A 222 1.92 3.09 15.51
C VAL A 222 2.27 3.37 16.97
N PRO A 223 2.53 2.35 17.80
CA PRO A 223 2.92 2.58 19.19
C PRO A 223 4.31 3.20 19.23
N TYR A 224 4.49 4.30 19.98
CA TYR A 224 5.80 4.92 20.17
C TYR A 224 6.41 4.49 21.51
N PRO A 225 7.74 4.34 21.59
CA PRO A 225 8.43 4.33 22.87
C PRO A 225 8.33 5.74 23.48
N SER A 226 7.22 6.05 24.13
CA SER A 226 7.06 7.28 24.90
C SER A 226 7.97 7.22 26.13
N LEU A 227 8.74 8.30 26.35
CA LEU A 227 9.60 8.48 27.53
C LEU A 227 8.83 8.39 28.87
N ASP A 228 7.50 8.51 28.85
CA ASP A 228 6.64 8.71 30.03
C ASP A 228 5.92 7.44 30.53
N HIS A 229 6.15 6.29 29.89
CA HIS A 229 5.57 5.02 30.32
C HIS A 229 6.64 4.06 30.85
N LEU A 230 6.77 4.04 32.18
CA LEU A 230 7.43 3.02 33.02
C LEU A 230 6.76 1.63 32.92
N ARG A 231 6.24 1.29 31.74
CA ARG A 231 5.85 -0.04 31.27
C ARG A 231 6.47 -0.13 29.88
N GLY A 232 7.75 -0.43 29.77
CA GLY A 232 8.24 -1.78 29.97
C GLY A 232 8.40 -2.40 28.59
N PHE A 233 9.62 -2.35 28.05
CA PHE A 233 10.12 -3.06 26.87
C PHE A 233 9.29 -2.94 25.57
N SER A 234 9.93 -2.42 24.51
CA SER A 234 9.54 -2.75 23.12
C SER A 234 9.70 -4.26 22.93
N GLY A 235 8.66 -5.03 23.26
CA GLY A 235 8.66 -6.47 23.04
C GLY A 235 8.77 -6.75 21.53
N PRO A 236 9.26 -7.95 21.13
CA PRO A 236 9.34 -8.32 19.71
C PRO A 236 7.98 -8.19 19.00
N GLY A 237 6.86 -8.38 19.71
CA GLY A 237 5.51 -8.17 19.18
C GLY A 237 5.16 -6.71 18.87
N ASP A 238 5.68 -5.75 19.64
CA ASP A 238 5.47 -4.31 19.38
C ASP A 238 6.34 -3.84 18.22
N VAL A 239 7.58 -4.34 18.10
CA VAL A 239 8.46 -4.08 16.96
C VAL A 239 7.86 -4.66 15.68
N LEU A 240 7.30 -5.88 15.74
CA LEU A 240 6.61 -6.50 14.62
C LEU A 240 5.36 -5.71 14.21
N LEU A 241 4.56 -5.24 15.18
CA LEU A 241 3.41 -4.38 14.92
C LEU A 241 3.83 -3.05 14.27
N GLN A 242 4.87 -2.40 14.79
CA GLN A 242 5.44 -1.19 14.18
C GLN A 242 5.89 -1.45 12.73
N ASN A 243 6.62 -2.55 12.49
CA ASN A 243 7.11 -2.94 11.16
C ASN A 243 5.95 -3.18 10.19
N ILE A 244 4.89 -3.87 10.62
CA ILE A 244 3.71 -4.18 9.80
C ILE A 244 2.85 -2.94 9.52
N LEU A 245 2.69 -2.04 10.50
CA LEU A 245 2.00 -0.76 10.30
C LEU A 245 2.83 0.17 9.41
N LEU A 246 4.16 0.14 9.49
CA LEU A 246 5.03 0.87 8.57
C LEU A 246 5.04 0.26 7.18
N LYS A 247 4.93 -1.07 7.03
CA LYS A 247 4.72 -1.72 5.73
C LYS A 247 3.37 -1.36 5.13
N SER A 248 2.34 -1.27 5.97
CA SER A 248 1.01 -0.77 5.58
C SER A 248 1.10 0.67 5.11
N LEU A 249 1.77 1.53 5.89
CA LEU A 249 2.02 2.93 5.55
C LEU A 249 2.90 3.06 4.30
N LEU A 250 3.86 2.15 4.08
CA LEU A 250 4.67 2.06 2.88
C LEU A 250 3.89 1.46 1.73
N LYS A 251 2.71 0.85 1.89
CA LYS A 251 1.91 0.32 0.78
C LYS A 251 0.80 1.28 0.33
N VAL A 252 0.51 2.29 1.15
CA VAL A 252 -0.36 3.43 0.81
C VAL A 252 0.25 4.37 -0.26
N PRO A 253 1.55 4.73 -0.22
CA PRO A 253 2.19 5.57 -1.22
C PRO A 253 2.65 4.86 -2.52
N PRO A 254 3.01 3.55 -2.59
CA PRO A 254 3.42 2.92 -3.81
C PRO A 254 2.25 2.13 -4.40
N LEU A 255 1.58 2.80 -5.32
CA LEU A 255 1.84 2.47 -6.70
C LEU A 255 1.83 1.01 -7.13
N VAL A 256 0.63 0.50 -7.35
CA VAL A 256 0.37 -0.27 -8.56
C VAL A 256 -0.74 0.48 -9.29
N GLY A 257 -0.38 1.43 -10.17
CA GLY A 257 -1.35 2.09 -11.06
C GLY A 257 -1.04 3.55 -11.42
N THR A 258 -0.95 4.46 -10.44
CA THR A 258 -0.77 5.91 -10.66
C THR A 258 0.03 6.54 -9.52
N LYS A 259 1.14 7.24 -9.86
CA LYS A 259 2.14 7.62 -8.84
C LYS A 259 1.58 8.74 -8.00
N TYR A 260 1.47 8.56 -6.68
CA TYR A 260 1.20 9.71 -5.81
C TYR A 260 2.33 10.70 -6.04
N GLN A 261 1.99 11.86 -6.59
CA GLN A 261 2.96 12.88 -6.91
C GLN A 261 2.84 13.98 -5.86
N THR A 262 3.91 14.21 -5.12
CA THR A 262 3.95 15.30 -4.14
C THR A 262 3.90 16.63 -4.86
N ILE A 263 2.75 17.32 -4.74
CA ILE A 263 2.54 18.66 -5.30
C ILE A 263 3.10 19.73 -4.35
N HIS A 264 2.84 19.58 -3.05
CA HIS A 264 3.27 20.52 -2.02
C HIS A 264 3.82 19.78 -0.79
N PHE A 265 5.11 19.97 -0.50
CA PHE A 265 5.76 19.31 0.64
C PHE A 265 5.15 19.70 2.00
N ASN A 266 4.68 20.94 2.15
CA ASN A 266 4.03 21.38 3.40
C ASN A 266 2.73 20.63 3.71
N THR A 267 1.99 20.19 2.69
CA THR A 267 0.76 19.42 2.89
C THR A 267 1.04 17.92 3.02
N THR A 268 2.07 17.42 2.33
CA THR A 268 2.48 16.01 2.40
C THR A 268 3.20 15.67 3.70
N PHE A 269 3.93 16.63 4.28
CA PHE A 269 4.65 16.47 5.55
C PHE A 269 4.17 17.47 6.62
N PRO A 270 2.94 17.32 7.15
CA PRO A 270 2.56 17.99 8.39
C PRO A 270 3.49 17.56 9.53
N MET A 271 3.77 18.44 10.50
CA MET A 271 4.66 18.09 11.63
C MET A 271 4.18 16.87 12.41
N SER A 272 2.87 16.70 12.57
CA SER A 272 2.24 15.54 13.19
C SER A 272 2.51 14.21 12.47
N PHE A 273 2.97 14.27 11.22
CA PHE A 273 3.38 13.11 10.44
C PHE A 273 4.90 13.00 10.33
N LEU A 274 5.59 14.11 10.05
CA LEU A 274 7.03 14.16 9.83
C LEU A 274 7.83 13.82 11.09
N GLU A 275 7.52 14.45 12.22
CA GLU A 275 8.28 14.28 13.46
C GLU A 275 8.21 12.81 13.97
N PRO A 276 7.03 12.15 13.99
CA PRO A 276 6.99 10.72 14.28
C PRO A 276 7.78 9.86 13.28
N LEU A 277 7.78 10.20 11.99
CA LEU A 277 8.51 9.46 10.96
C LEU A 277 10.03 9.59 11.17
N LEU A 278 10.52 10.79 11.46
CA LEU A 278 11.93 11.03 11.79
C LEU A 278 12.35 10.30 13.07
N ARG A 279 11.50 10.26 14.11
CA ARG A 279 11.78 9.44 15.30
C ARG A 279 11.92 7.95 14.99
N MET A 280 11.03 7.40 14.16
CA MET A 280 11.09 6.00 13.77
C MET A 280 12.32 5.68 12.89
N SER A 281 12.86 6.67 12.17
CA SER A 281 14.11 6.53 11.41
C SER A 281 15.35 6.33 12.30
N LEU A 282 15.22 6.56 13.61
CA LEU A 282 16.24 6.36 14.63
C LEU A 282 15.95 5.14 15.52
N ALA A 283 14.99 4.29 15.13
CA ALA A 283 14.66 3.08 15.87
C ALA A 283 15.86 2.13 15.93
N ALA A 284 15.95 1.35 17.01
CA ALA A 284 17.00 0.36 17.21
C ALA A 284 17.00 -0.73 16.13
N ASP A 285 15.84 -1.07 15.57
CA ASP A 285 15.68 -2.09 14.53
C ASP A 285 16.11 -1.56 13.14
N PRO A 286 17.11 -2.17 12.47
CA PRO A 286 17.59 -1.72 11.16
C PRO A 286 16.54 -1.85 10.06
N ASP A 287 15.68 -2.86 10.11
CA ASP A 287 14.61 -3.07 9.11
C ASP A 287 13.57 -1.95 9.17
N MET A 288 13.24 -1.50 10.38
CA MET A 288 12.37 -0.35 10.61
C MET A 288 12.94 0.95 10.04
N ARG A 289 14.23 1.20 10.26
CA ARG A 289 14.91 2.37 9.67
C ARG A 289 14.87 2.31 8.15
N LEU A 290 15.12 1.14 7.56
CA LEU A 290 15.05 0.93 6.12
C LEU A 290 13.63 1.19 5.56
N LEU A 291 12.59 0.71 6.25
CA LEU A 291 11.20 0.97 5.88
C LEU A 291 10.87 2.46 5.89
N VAL A 292 11.29 3.18 6.93
CA VAL A 292 11.08 4.63 7.01
C VAL A 292 11.79 5.37 5.88
N GLN A 293 13.03 5.01 5.55
CA GLN A 293 13.73 5.61 4.41
C GLN A 293 12.98 5.34 3.10
N LYS A 294 12.47 4.13 2.88
CA LYS A 294 11.65 3.81 1.69
C LYS A 294 10.36 4.63 1.63
N ILE A 295 9.70 4.89 2.76
CA ILE A 295 8.54 5.78 2.81
C ILE A 295 8.96 7.19 2.37
N LEU A 296 10.05 7.73 2.94
CA LEU A 296 10.58 9.02 2.55
C LEU A 296 10.94 9.08 1.05
N HIS A 297 11.53 8.03 0.49
CA HIS A 297 11.83 7.96 -0.95
C HIS A 297 10.57 8.15 -1.79
N THR A 298 9.51 7.40 -1.47
CA THR A 298 8.24 7.48 -2.22
C THR A 298 7.54 8.83 -2.09
N LEU A 299 7.68 9.51 -0.96
CA LEU A 299 7.02 10.80 -0.71
C LEU A 299 7.83 12.00 -1.21
N ILE A 300 9.17 11.88 -1.27
CA ILE A 300 10.04 12.96 -1.75
C ILE A 300 10.17 12.93 -3.28
N ASP A 301 10.17 11.74 -3.90
CA ASP A 301 10.38 11.59 -5.33
C ASP A 301 9.15 12.02 -6.17
N ARG A 302 9.08 13.30 -6.50
CA ARG A 302 8.01 13.86 -7.36
C ARG A 302 8.22 13.62 -8.86
N HIS A 303 9.43 13.27 -9.30
CA HIS A 303 9.75 13.14 -10.74
C HIS A 303 10.24 11.76 -11.16
N ASN A 304 10.10 10.73 -10.32
CA ASN A 304 10.53 9.37 -10.64
C ASN A 304 12.04 9.21 -10.82
N ASN A 305 12.80 9.94 -10.01
CA ASN A 305 14.24 9.83 -9.94
C ASN A 305 14.69 8.67 -9.02
N LEU A 306 13.81 8.06 -8.23
CA LEU A 306 14.14 7.00 -7.28
C LEU A 306 14.88 5.82 -7.93
N GLU A 307 14.33 5.25 -9.01
CA GLU A 307 14.93 4.09 -9.69
C GLU A 307 16.35 4.38 -10.22
N LYS A 308 16.65 5.64 -10.52
CA LYS A 308 17.95 6.11 -10.99
C LYS A 308 18.94 6.31 -9.83
N LEU A 309 18.44 6.55 -8.62
CA LEU A 309 19.22 6.92 -7.44
C LEU A 309 19.37 5.81 -6.40
N LEU A 310 18.80 4.62 -6.64
CA LEU A 310 18.88 3.47 -5.71
C LEU A 310 20.32 3.08 -5.36
N LYS A 311 21.25 3.22 -6.31
CA LYS A 311 22.67 2.89 -6.10
C LYS A 311 23.54 4.14 -6.12
N PRO A 312 24.48 4.26 -5.17
CA PRO A 312 25.47 5.33 -5.18
C PRO A 312 26.27 5.35 -6.49
N THR A 313 26.13 6.42 -7.28
CA THR A 313 26.79 6.55 -8.59
C THR A 313 27.43 7.92 -8.77
N VAL A 314 28.71 7.95 -9.17
CA VAL A 314 29.48 9.19 -9.41
C VAL A 314 29.19 9.80 -10.79
N ASN A 315 28.81 8.98 -11.77
CA ASN A 315 28.51 9.43 -13.14
C ASN A 315 27.07 9.93 -13.25
N ILE A 316 26.85 11.18 -12.84
CA ILE A 316 25.52 11.81 -12.86
C ILE A 316 25.12 12.25 -14.27
N SER A 317 26.10 12.52 -15.14
CA SER A 317 25.83 12.90 -16.53
C SER A 317 25.16 11.80 -17.36
N ASP A 318 25.32 10.52 -16.96
CA ASP A 318 24.66 9.37 -17.59
C ASP A 318 23.26 9.12 -17.02
N LEU A 319 22.97 9.71 -15.85
CA LEU A 319 21.68 9.63 -15.19
C LEU A 319 20.81 10.76 -15.75
N GLU A 320 19.83 10.42 -16.60
CA GLU A 320 18.85 11.37 -17.16
C GLU A 320 17.89 11.91 -16.07
N LEU A 321 18.42 12.59 -15.05
CA LEU A 321 17.66 13.11 -13.93
C LEU A 321 16.77 14.27 -14.36
N VAL A 322 15.54 14.29 -13.84
CA VAL A 322 14.63 15.41 -14.04
C VAL A 322 14.91 16.45 -12.95
N LEU A 323 15.58 17.54 -13.34
CA LEU A 323 15.97 18.62 -12.45
C LEU A 323 15.08 19.84 -12.70
N GLU A 324 14.28 20.20 -11.70
CA GLU A 324 13.46 21.40 -11.73
C GLU A 324 13.88 22.42 -10.68
N LYS A 325 13.58 23.71 -10.92
CA LYS A 325 13.82 24.75 -9.93
C LYS A 325 12.86 24.60 -8.75
N THR A 326 13.41 24.64 -7.54
CA THR A 326 12.69 24.53 -6.29
C THR A 326 11.70 25.69 -6.11
N SER A 327 10.44 25.38 -5.79
CA SER A 327 9.42 26.42 -5.63
C SER A 327 9.60 27.21 -4.33
N ARG A 328 9.03 28.42 -4.24
CA ARG A 328 9.09 29.22 -3.00
C ARG A 328 8.47 28.49 -1.80
N ALA A 329 7.41 27.69 -2.01
CA ALA A 329 6.77 26.91 -0.96
C ALA A 329 7.72 25.82 -0.42
N ASP A 330 8.48 25.19 -1.32
CA ASP A 330 9.43 24.13 -1.01
C ASP A 330 10.67 24.69 -0.30
N ILE A 331 11.15 25.88 -0.70
CA ILE A 331 12.21 26.61 0.01
C ILE A 331 11.80 26.89 1.46
N ILE A 332 10.56 27.34 1.69
CA ILE A 332 10.04 27.58 3.05
C ILE A 332 9.97 26.27 3.85
N PHE A 333 9.53 25.18 3.22
CA PHE A 333 9.46 23.86 3.85
C PHE A 333 10.85 23.39 4.30
N ILE A 334 11.83 23.36 3.39
CA ILE A 334 13.17 22.84 3.70
C ILE A 334 13.91 23.75 4.69
N ARG A 335 13.67 25.06 4.67
CA ARG A 335 14.26 25.97 5.67
C ARG A 335 13.71 25.72 7.07
N LYS A 336 12.43 25.34 7.18
CA LYS A 336 11.79 25.08 8.46
C LYS A 336 12.13 23.69 9.01
N ASN A 337 12.04 22.66 8.17
CA ASN A 337 12.10 21.26 8.59
C ASN A 337 13.43 20.57 8.22
N GLY A 338 14.20 21.14 7.30
CA GLY A 338 15.47 20.58 6.82
C GLY A 338 16.48 20.30 7.93
N PRO A 339 16.72 21.21 8.89
CA PRO A 339 17.67 20.94 9.97
C PRO A 339 17.38 19.67 10.76
N GLU A 340 16.10 19.38 11.04
CA GLU A 340 15.68 18.18 11.75
C GLU A 340 15.82 16.92 10.87
N ILE A 341 15.47 17.01 9.59
CA ILE A 341 15.66 15.93 8.60
C ILE A 341 17.16 15.59 8.48
N TYR A 342 18.03 16.60 8.35
CA TYR A 342 19.47 16.42 8.21
C TYR A 342 20.09 15.81 9.45
N LEU A 343 19.68 16.27 10.64
CA LEU A 343 20.13 15.71 11.91
C LEU A 343 19.72 14.23 12.04
N SER A 344 18.46 13.93 11.74
CA SER A 344 17.93 12.56 11.77
C SER A 344 18.68 11.62 10.82
N LEU A 345 19.03 12.07 9.60
CA LEU A 345 19.82 11.27 8.65
C LEU A 345 21.25 11.04 9.16
N TYR A 346 21.87 12.07 9.75
CA TYR A 346 23.19 11.96 10.35
C TYR A 346 23.20 10.98 11.55
N GLU A 347 22.26 11.13 12.48
CA GLU A 347 22.10 10.24 13.64
C GLU A 347 21.76 8.79 13.25
N SER A 348 21.02 8.60 12.16
CA SER A 348 20.73 7.28 11.60
C SER A 348 22.01 6.60 11.10
N LEU A 349 22.94 7.35 10.50
CA LEU A 349 24.27 6.84 10.13
C LEU A 349 25.16 6.54 11.35
N GLU A 350 24.89 7.12 12.51
CA GLU A 350 25.67 6.85 13.73
C GLU A 350 25.33 5.50 14.39
N GLN A 351 24.21 4.88 14.02
CA GLN A 351 23.79 3.60 14.57
C GLN A 351 24.80 2.48 14.27
N SER A 352 25.12 1.68 15.28
CA SER A 352 26.16 0.63 15.19
C SER A 352 25.73 -0.60 14.38
N ASN A 353 24.43 -0.80 14.19
CA ASN A 353 23.85 -1.95 13.49
C ASN A 353 23.32 -1.62 12.09
N ASN A 354 23.92 -0.62 11.42
CA ASN A 354 23.55 -0.30 10.04
C ASN A 354 24.01 -1.38 9.07
N THR A 355 23.08 -1.88 8.26
CA THR A 355 23.36 -2.73 7.10
C THR A 355 23.77 -1.88 5.90
N VAL A 356 24.28 -2.51 4.84
CA VAL A 356 24.61 -1.83 3.57
C VAL A 356 23.36 -1.17 3.00
N GLU A 357 22.22 -1.87 3.06
CA GLU A 357 20.93 -1.39 2.59
C GLU A 357 20.46 -0.14 3.37
N ASN A 358 20.77 -0.04 4.67
CA ASN A 358 20.46 1.18 5.44
C ASN A 358 21.28 2.38 4.93
N VAL A 359 22.58 2.18 4.67
CA VAL A 359 23.47 3.24 4.19
C VAL A 359 23.08 3.67 2.77
N GLU A 360 22.77 2.72 1.88
CA GLU A 360 22.25 3.00 0.53
C GLU A 360 20.90 3.72 0.57
N ALA A 361 20.02 3.38 1.51
CA ALA A 361 18.74 4.04 1.66
C ALA A 361 18.89 5.50 2.16
N ILE A 362 19.77 5.74 3.13
CA ILE A 362 20.10 7.11 3.58
C ILE A 362 20.73 7.89 2.43
N TYR A 363 21.58 7.24 1.65
CA TYR A 363 22.15 7.82 0.44
C TYR A 363 21.06 8.29 -0.53
N THR A 364 20.12 7.40 -0.84
CA THR A 364 19.00 7.68 -1.76
C THR A 364 18.14 8.83 -1.25
N THR A 365 17.86 8.88 0.05
CA THR A 365 17.07 9.99 0.66
C THR A 365 17.78 11.33 0.48
N LEU A 366 19.07 11.39 0.77
CA LEU A 366 19.85 12.61 0.61
C LEU A 366 19.97 13.03 -0.87
N ALA A 367 20.15 12.07 -1.78
CA ALA A 367 20.20 12.34 -3.22
C ALA A 367 18.85 12.91 -3.72
N LEU A 368 17.73 12.35 -3.28
CA LEU A 368 16.39 12.87 -3.57
C LEU A 368 16.16 14.27 -2.98
N LEU A 369 16.59 14.52 -1.74
CA LEU A 369 16.52 15.87 -1.14
C LEU A 369 17.32 16.89 -1.95
N ILE A 370 18.49 16.51 -2.49
CA ILE A 370 19.29 17.39 -3.34
C ILE A 370 18.60 17.63 -4.68
N VAL A 371 18.15 16.55 -5.34
CA VAL A 371 17.54 16.61 -6.67
C VAL A 371 16.21 17.37 -6.65
N GLU A 372 15.42 17.25 -5.59
CA GLU A 372 14.07 17.81 -5.53
C GLU A 372 13.98 19.13 -4.75
N LEU A 373 14.76 19.29 -3.67
CA LEU A 373 14.58 20.39 -2.70
C LEU A 373 15.79 21.31 -2.55
N ALA A 374 16.96 21.00 -3.13
CA ALA A 374 18.11 21.89 -3.00
C ALA A 374 17.83 23.26 -3.62
N SER A 375 18.13 24.30 -2.86
CA SER A 375 18.06 25.71 -3.27
C SER A 375 19.32 26.43 -2.82
N GLU A 376 19.61 27.58 -3.43
CA GLU A 376 20.79 28.41 -3.11
C GLU A 376 20.89 28.73 -1.60
N GLU A 377 19.76 28.94 -0.93
CA GLU A 377 19.70 29.22 0.52
C GLU A 377 20.10 28.00 1.37
N THR A 378 19.80 26.78 0.90
CA THR A 378 20.02 25.54 1.65
C THR A 378 21.33 24.81 1.34
N VAL A 379 22.09 25.28 0.35
CA VAL A 379 23.36 24.64 -0.07
C VAL A 379 24.34 24.57 1.07
N LEU A 380 24.43 25.63 1.88
CA LEU A 380 25.38 25.68 2.98
C LEU A 380 25.09 24.60 4.03
N ASP A 381 23.83 24.35 4.35
CA ASP A 381 23.45 23.32 5.32
C ASP A 381 23.66 21.91 4.77
N LEU A 382 23.37 21.69 3.48
CA LEU A 382 23.68 20.43 2.79
C LEU A 382 25.18 20.17 2.71
N LEU A 383 25.99 21.18 2.40
CA LEU A 383 27.46 21.07 2.39
C LEU A 383 28.00 20.76 3.79
N ARG A 384 27.47 21.42 4.84
CA ARG A 384 27.83 21.12 6.23
C ARG A 384 27.52 19.67 6.58
N LEU A 385 26.34 19.18 6.22
CA LEU A 385 25.95 17.79 6.45
C LEU A 385 26.91 16.82 5.75
N VAL A 386 27.20 17.07 4.48
CA VAL A 386 28.12 16.25 3.68
C VAL A 386 29.53 16.22 4.28
N ILE A 387 30.03 17.36 4.75
CA ILE A 387 31.32 17.45 5.45
C ILE A 387 31.27 16.72 6.80
N SER A 388 30.20 16.84 7.57
CA SER A 388 30.04 16.12 8.84
C SER A 388 30.05 14.60 8.64
N ILE A 389 29.39 14.11 7.60
CA ILE A 389 29.43 12.69 7.21
C ILE A 389 30.87 12.28 6.83
N GLN A 390 31.59 13.12 6.09
CA GLN A 390 32.99 12.87 5.71
C GLN A 390 33.92 12.81 6.93
N VAL A 391 33.85 13.79 7.84
CA VAL A 391 34.70 13.86 9.03
C VAL A 391 34.49 12.63 9.92
N ARG A 392 33.23 12.17 10.03
CA ARG A 392 32.90 10.95 10.75
C ARG A 392 33.47 9.70 10.08
N SER A 393 33.32 9.60 8.76
CA SER A 393 33.90 8.51 7.97
C SER A 393 35.40 8.40 8.24
N TYR A 394 36.11 9.53 8.14
CA TYR A 394 37.56 9.62 8.37
C TYR A 394 37.97 9.22 9.80
N SER A 395 37.18 9.63 10.81
CA SER A 395 37.41 9.25 12.21
C SER A 395 37.20 7.76 12.45
N CYS A 396 36.34 7.12 11.66
CA CYS A 396 36.01 5.69 11.74
C CYS A 396 36.87 4.80 10.81
N CYS A 397 37.60 5.37 9.84
CA CYS A 397 38.53 4.65 8.96
C CYS A 397 39.74 4.02 9.70
N GLN A 398 39.99 4.36 10.97
CA GLN A 398 40.95 3.63 11.80
C GLN A 398 40.46 2.22 12.19
N SER A 399 39.16 1.93 12.04
CA SER A 399 38.55 0.61 12.20
C SER A 399 37.93 0.12 10.88
N HIS A 400 38.79 -0.39 9.99
CA HIS A 400 38.64 -1.25 8.79
C HIS A 400 37.29 -1.58 8.08
N ASN A 401 36.16 -0.88 8.27
CA ASN A 401 34.88 -1.27 7.64
C ASN A 401 34.09 -0.17 6.90
N ASN A 402 34.63 1.05 6.73
CA ASN A 402 33.83 2.20 6.27
C ASN A 402 34.31 2.85 4.96
N GLN A 403 34.59 2.04 3.92
CA GLN A 403 34.89 2.55 2.58
C GLN A 403 33.64 3.12 1.88
N ASP A 404 32.45 2.66 2.27
CA ASP A 404 31.16 3.04 1.68
C ASP A 404 30.77 4.49 2.00
N LEU A 405 31.00 4.98 3.23
CA LEU A 405 30.65 6.36 3.58
C LEU A 405 31.52 7.42 2.86
N CYS A 406 32.78 7.12 2.58
CA CYS A 406 33.65 7.99 1.78
C CYS A 406 33.18 8.09 0.32
N THR A 407 32.64 7.00 -0.22
CA THR A 407 32.04 6.95 -1.57
C THR A 407 30.75 7.76 -1.61
N VAL A 408 29.92 7.64 -0.58
CA VAL A 408 28.68 8.41 -0.37
C VAL A 408 28.94 9.93 -0.38
N HIS A 409 30.00 10.43 0.27
CA HIS A 409 30.39 11.84 0.21
C HIS A 409 30.68 12.30 -1.24
N MET A 410 31.59 11.63 -1.96
CA MET A 410 31.96 12.07 -3.32
C MET A 410 30.75 12.14 -4.23
N ILE A 411 29.81 11.21 -4.06
CA ILE A 411 28.60 11.18 -4.85
C ILE A 411 27.67 12.34 -4.52
N PHE A 412 27.50 12.69 -3.24
CA PHE A 412 26.68 13.86 -2.87
C PHE A 412 27.24 15.17 -3.36
N ALA A 413 28.55 15.36 -3.24
CA ALA A 413 29.21 16.55 -3.79
C ALA A 413 28.94 16.65 -5.29
N THR A 414 28.97 15.53 -6.01
CA THR A 414 28.68 15.49 -7.45
C THR A 414 27.19 15.81 -7.74
N HIS A 415 26.24 15.32 -6.94
CA HIS A 415 24.81 15.61 -7.11
C HIS A 415 24.48 17.09 -6.87
N LEU A 416 25.07 17.68 -5.82
CA LEU A 416 24.97 19.12 -5.57
C LEU A 416 25.53 19.92 -6.75
N ILE A 417 26.73 19.58 -7.23
CA ILE A 417 27.35 20.27 -8.37
C ILE A 417 26.48 20.17 -9.63
N THR A 418 25.87 19.00 -9.89
CA THR A 418 25.02 18.81 -11.07
C THR A 418 23.75 19.64 -10.97
N LYS A 419 23.08 19.63 -9.81
CA LYS A 419 21.83 20.38 -9.55
C LYS A 419 21.99 21.89 -9.74
N PHE A 420 23.12 22.46 -9.33
CA PHE A 420 23.38 23.91 -9.47
C PHE A 420 24.02 24.30 -10.81
N ARG A 421 24.38 23.33 -11.65
CA ARG A 421 24.86 23.57 -13.03
C ARG A 421 23.73 23.56 -14.06
N SER A 422 22.68 22.78 -13.84
CA SER A 422 21.42 22.77 -14.63
C SER A 422 20.55 23.97 -14.29
#